data_AF-A0A9X7J349-F1
#
_entry.id   AF-A0A9X7J349-F1
#
_cell.length_a   1.000
_cell.length_b   1.000
_cell.length_c   1.000
_cell.angle_alpha   90.00
_cell.angle_beta   90.00
_cell.angle_gamma   90.00
#
_symmetry.space_group_name_H-M   'P 1'
#
loop_
_entity.id
_entity.type
_entity.pdbx_description
1 polymer ?
#
loop_
_entity_poly.entity_id
_entity_poly.type
_entity_poly.pdbx_seq_one_letter_code
_entity_poly.pdbx_strand_id
1 'polypeptide(L)'
;MPADYHIHGLAHEGPPHTVERLLPYVEAARAAGLTEIGFADHDRYLDGIDFSVFPELERVTGMPIRAGLEVDFRPGKDHRRELAGRPWDYLIGSVHAIGDWDFDRPGQEAGFTAWDIDELYMTYFNLVGRVAATGIFHIIGHLDLIKIYGHRPRKPVLELAEPALQAVAKHGAAMEVNTAGIFKPVGEIYPARELLERAFSLNIPVTIGSDAHAPGEVAREREQARELLRRVGYTCLATFCRQEMATEPID
;
A
#
# COMPACT_ATOMS: atom_id res chain seq x y z
N MET A 1 -6.41 4.79 -15.52
CA MET A 1 -6.29 4.32 -14.12
C MET A 1 -7.47 4.80 -13.32
N PRO A 2 -8.30 3.89 -12.82
CA PRO A 2 -9.53 4.26 -12.13
C PRO A 2 -9.29 4.86 -10.75
N ALA A 3 -8.22 4.44 -10.04
CA ALA A 3 -8.14 4.64 -8.60
C ALA A 3 -6.72 4.85 -8.07
N ASP A 4 -6.59 5.67 -7.03
CA ASP A 4 -5.47 5.67 -6.09
C ASP A 4 -5.97 5.10 -4.75
N TYR A 5 -5.38 3.98 -4.31
CA TYR A 5 -5.83 3.20 -3.15
C TYR A 5 -4.95 3.35 -1.91
N HIS A 6 -4.00 4.28 -1.91
CA HIS A 6 -3.20 4.54 -0.72
C HIS A 6 -3.11 6.04 -0.46
N ILE A 7 -4.10 6.54 0.27
CA ILE A 7 -4.23 7.95 0.65
C ILE A 7 -4.52 8.02 2.15
N HIS A 8 -3.74 8.79 2.89
CA HIS A 8 -3.94 9.04 4.31
C HIS A 8 -4.69 10.36 4.50
N GLY A 9 -6.02 10.27 4.68
CA GLY A 9 -6.86 11.45 4.87
C GLY A 9 -6.66 12.14 6.23
N LEU A 10 -6.24 11.38 7.25
CA LEU A 10 -5.84 11.89 8.56
C LEU A 10 -4.36 12.28 8.59
N ALA A 11 -3.55 11.65 7.73
CA ALA A 11 -2.11 11.87 7.65
C ALA A 11 -1.48 11.86 9.05
N HIS A 12 -0.72 12.90 9.41
CA HIS A 12 -0.09 13.02 10.73
C HIS A 12 -0.89 13.83 11.75
N GLU A 13 -2.01 14.46 11.35
CA GLU A 13 -2.78 15.31 12.26
C GLU A 13 -3.81 14.50 13.07
N GLY A 14 -4.16 13.30 12.61
CA GLY A 14 -5.05 12.39 13.33
C GLY A 14 -6.54 12.73 13.18
N PRO A 15 -7.42 12.00 13.87
CA PRO A 15 -8.87 12.05 13.66
C PRO A 15 -9.55 13.35 14.12
N PRO A 16 -10.81 13.61 13.70
CA PRO A 16 -11.68 12.72 12.90
C PRO A 16 -11.56 12.94 11.39
N HIS A 17 -12.09 11.98 10.63
CA HIS A 17 -12.48 12.23 9.24
C HIS A 17 -13.66 13.21 9.21
N THR A 18 -13.61 14.18 8.29
CA THR A 18 -14.74 15.05 7.97
C THR A 18 -14.77 15.26 6.47
N VAL A 19 -15.95 15.61 5.93
CA VAL A 19 -16.08 15.98 4.52
C VAL A 19 -15.13 17.12 4.17
N GLU A 20 -15.05 18.16 5.00
CA GLU A 20 -14.15 19.31 4.78
C GLU A 20 -12.69 18.89 4.66
N ARG A 21 -12.25 17.95 5.50
CA ARG A 21 -10.88 17.45 5.51
C ARG A 21 -10.55 16.59 4.29
N LEU A 22 -11.47 15.71 3.89
CA LEU A 22 -11.23 14.75 2.81
C LEU A 22 -11.51 15.35 1.42
N LEU A 23 -12.33 16.39 1.33
CA LEU A 23 -12.71 17.03 0.06
C LEU A 23 -11.50 17.49 -0.77
N PRO A 24 -10.45 18.14 -0.22
CA PRO A 24 -9.27 18.52 -0.99
C PRO A 24 -8.57 17.33 -1.68
N TYR A 25 -8.56 16.14 -1.06
CA TYR A 25 -7.99 14.94 -1.68
C TYR A 25 -8.83 14.47 -2.86
N VAL A 26 -10.16 14.51 -2.73
CA VAL A 26 -11.07 14.18 -3.83
C VAL A 26 -10.92 15.14 -5.00
N GLU A 27 -10.80 16.44 -4.73
CA GLU A 27 -10.60 17.42 -5.80
C GLU A 27 -9.26 17.24 -6.51
N ALA A 28 -8.19 16.90 -5.78
CA ALA A 28 -6.90 16.56 -6.37
C ALA A 28 -7.00 15.30 -7.25
N ALA A 29 -7.70 14.26 -6.78
CA ALA A 29 -7.95 13.04 -7.54
C ALA A 29 -8.69 13.30 -8.86
N ARG A 30 -9.76 14.12 -8.81
CA ARG A 30 -10.52 14.51 -10.02
C ARG A 30 -9.65 15.30 -10.99
N ALA A 31 -8.86 16.25 -10.49
CA ALA A 31 -7.93 17.01 -11.31
C ALA A 31 -6.88 16.11 -11.97
N ALA A 32 -6.47 15.03 -11.29
CA ALA A 32 -5.58 14.01 -11.81
C ALA A 32 -6.26 12.99 -12.74
N GLY A 33 -7.57 13.10 -12.97
CA GLY A 33 -8.35 12.23 -13.86
C GLY A 33 -8.69 10.86 -13.28
N LEU A 34 -8.67 10.69 -11.95
CA LEU A 34 -9.14 9.47 -11.30
C LEU A 34 -10.67 9.39 -11.33
N THR A 35 -11.20 8.16 -11.35
CA THR A 35 -12.65 7.89 -11.35
C THR A 35 -13.15 7.37 -10.00
N GLU A 36 -12.26 6.95 -9.11
CA GLU A 36 -12.51 6.63 -7.71
C GLU A 36 -11.25 6.88 -6.87
N ILE A 37 -11.37 6.93 -5.54
CA ILE A 37 -10.21 6.91 -4.63
C ILE A 37 -10.48 6.02 -3.44
N GLY A 38 -9.41 5.59 -2.76
CA GLY A 38 -9.51 4.94 -1.47
C GLY A 38 -8.66 5.62 -0.41
N PHE A 39 -9.28 5.87 0.74
CA PHE A 39 -8.58 6.36 1.93
C PHE A 39 -8.15 5.17 2.77
N ALA A 40 -6.85 5.02 3.01
CA ALA A 40 -6.24 3.92 3.77
C ALA A 40 -5.34 4.49 4.88
N ASP A 41 -5.95 5.20 5.83
CA ASP A 41 -5.22 5.69 7.01
C ASP A 41 -4.63 4.54 7.84
N HIS A 42 -3.62 4.85 8.66
CA HIS A 42 -2.99 3.85 9.52
C HIS A 42 -3.95 3.33 10.62
N ASP A 43 -3.83 2.05 10.95
CA ASP A 43 -4.63 1.35 11.98
C ASP A 43 -4.66 2.02 13.36
N ARG A 44 -3.61 2.78 13.73
CA ARG A 44 -3.60 3.60 14.96
C ARG A 44 -4.74 4.62 15.03
N TYR A 45 -5.33 5.00 13.90
CA TYR A 45 -6.46 5.92 13.82
C TYR A 45 -7.81 5.21 13.63
N LEU A 46 -7.85 3.88 13.74
CA LEU A 46 -9.03 3.05 13.52
C LEU A 46 -10.29 3.55 14.25
N ASP A 47 -10.15 4.01 15.50
CA ASP A 47 -11.29 4.50 16.30
C ASP A 47 -11.78 5.89 15.89
N GLY A 48 -10.99 6.61 15.10
CA GLY A 48 -11.31 7.94 14.60
C GLY A 48 -11.84 7.99 13.16
N ILE A 49 -12.00 6.82 12.53
CA ILE A 49 -12.59 6.69 11.20
C ILE A 49 -14.11 6.67 11.33
N ASP A 50 -14.75 7.74 10.85
CA ASP A 50 -16.21 7.82 10.73
C ASP A 50 -16.63 7.38 9.33
N PHE A 51 -17.13 6.15 9.22
CA PHE A 51 -17.57 5.58 7.95
C PHE A 51 -18.75 6.32 7.31
N SER A 52 -19.50 7.12 8.06
CA SER A 52 -20.60 7.91 7.48
C SER A 52 -20.11 9.04 6.59
N VAL A 53 -18.84 9.45 6.74
CA VAL A 53 -18.21 10.49 5.92
C VAL A 53 -18.03 10.02 4.48
N PHE A 54 -17.72 8.75 4.22
CA PHE A 54 -17.45 8.30 2.85
C PHE A 54 -18.70 8.39 1.94
N PRO A 55 -19.89 7.87 2.31
CA PRO A 55 -21.10 8.05 1.51
C PRO A 55 -21.55 9.51 1.39
N GLU A 56 -21.29 10.33 2.43
CA GLU A 56 -21.57 11.76 2.33
C GLU A 56 -20.64 12.44 1.32
N LEU A 57 -19.35 12.11 1.35
CA LEU A 57 -18.35 12.62 0.42
C LEU A 57 -18.64 12.17 -1.03
N GLU A 58 -19.07 10.93 -1.22
CA GLU A 58 -19.58 10.45 -2.52
C GLU A 58 -20.77 11.29 -3.00
N ARG A 59 -21.73 11.60 -2.12
CA ARG A 59 -22.91 12.40 -2.47
C ARG A 59 -22.56 13.82 -2.87
N VAL A 60 -21.61 14.48 -2.18
CA VAL A 60 -21.26 15.89 -2.48
C VAL A 60 -20.33 16.02 -3.69
N THR A 61 -19.49 15.02 -3.95
CA THR A 61 -18.50 15.06 -5.03
C THR A 61 -18.95 14.32 -6.29
N GLY A 62 -19.83 13.33 -6.16
CA GLY A 62 -20.21 12.41 -7.24
C GLY A 62 -19.11 11.42 -7.62
N MET A 63 -18.02 11.34 -6.86
CA MET A 63 -16.92 10.40 -7.08
C MET A 63 -17.01 9.24 -6.08
N PRO A 64 -16.95 7.97 -6.52
CA PRO A 64 -16.85 6.82 -5.62
C PRO A 64 -15.68 6.94 -4.64
N ILE A 65 -15.95 6.67 -3.36
CA ILE A 65 -14.98 6.75 -2.27
C ILE A 65 -14.92 5.40 -1.57
N ARG A 66 -13.72 4.80 -1.53
CA ARG A 66 -13.45 3.53 -0.87
C ARG A 66 -12.93 3.74 0.54
N ALA A 67 -13.52 3.00 1.48
CA ALA A 67 -13.05 2.91 2.86
C ALA A 67 -11.98 1.82 2.95
N GLY A 68 -10.72 2.21 2.95
CA GLY A 68 -9.57 1.35 3.19
C GLY A 68 -8.99 1.53 4.60
N LEU A 69 -8.01 0.70 4.92
CA LEU A 69 -7.15 0.88 6.09
C LEU A 69 -5.79 0.27 5.80
N GLU A 70 -4.72 0.99 6.16
CA GLU A 70 -3.38 0.43 6.18
C GLU A 70 -3.06 -0.10 7.59
N VAL A 71 -2.75 -1.40 7.66
CA VAL A 71 -2.57 -2.10 8.92
C VAL A 71 -1.11 -2.51 9.07
N ASP A 72 -0.48 -2.02 10.14
CA ASP A 72 0.84 -2.43 10.58
C ASP A 72 0.79 -3.88 11.08
N PHE A 73 1.31 -4.81 10.30
CA PHE A 73 1.42 -6.18 10.75
C PHE A 73 2.42 -6.30 11.90
N ARG A 74 1.96 -6.81 13.04
CA ARG A 74 2.81 -7.12 14.19
C ARG A 74 2.69 -8.60 14.55
N PRO A 75 3.80 -9.37 14.53
CA PRO A 75 3.80 -10.76 14.97
C PRO A 75 3.10 -10.96 16.32
N GLY A 76 2.05 -11.80 16.33
CA GLY A 76 1.31 -12.14 17.55
C GLY A 76 0.12 -11.22 17.86
N LYS A 77 -0.06 -10.11 17.13
CA LYS A 77 -1.29 -9.30 17.18
C LYS A 77 -2.36 -9.95 16.29
N ASP A 78 -3.54 -10.20 16.84
CA ASP A 78 -4.69 -10.63 16.05
C ASP A 78 -5.52 -9.43 15.58
N HIS A 79 -5.27 -9.02 14.33
CA HIS A 79 -5.97 -7.92 13.68
C HIS A 79 -7.42 -8.25 13.32
N ARG A 80 -7.83 -9.54 13.32
CA ARG A 80 -9.20 -9.91 12.91
C ARG A 80 -10.25 -9.30 13.81
N ARG A 81 -9.97 -9.25 15.11
CA ARG A 81 -10.94 -8.78 16.11
C ARG A 81 -11.21 -7.28 16.02
N GLU A 82 -10.17 -6.47 15.77
CA GLU A 82 -10.31 -5.01 15.69
C GLU A 82 -10.94 -4.55 14.35
N LEU A 83 -10.71 -5.32 13.29
CA LEU A 83 -11.20 -5.02 11.94
C LEU A 83 -12.60 -5.58 11.64
N ALA A 84 -13.06 -6.58 12.41
CA ALA A 84 -14.33 -7.27 12.16
C ALA A 84 -15.55 -6.33 12.28
N GLY A 85 -16.53 -6.54 11.39
CA GLY A 85 -17.83 -5.86 11.43
C GLY A 85 -17.85 -4.41 10.92
N ARG A 86 -16.71 -3.90 10.44
CA ARG A 86 -16.60 -2.57 9.83
C ARG A 86 -16.74 -2.66 8.29
N PRO A 87 -17.35 -1.67 7.62
CA PRO A 87 -17.68 -1.74 6.20
C PRO A 87 -16.47 -1.37 5.32
N TRP A 88 -15.38 -2.14 5.43
CA TRP A 88 -14.18 -1.94 4.61
C TRP A 88 -14.43 -2.33 3.15
N ASP A 89 -13.90 -1.53 2.23
CA ASP A 89 -13.75 -1.91 0.83
C ASP A 89 -12.49 -2.73 0.59
N TYR A 90 -11.39 -2.39 1.27
CA TYR A 90 -10.14 -3.14 1.24
C TYR A 90 -9.31 -2.90 2.49
N LEU A 91 -8.24 -3.69 2.65
CA LEU A 91 -7.28 -3.58 3.74
C LEU A 91 -5.89 -3.78 3.14
N ILE A 92 -4.98 -2.86 3.44
CA ILE A 92 -3.56 -2.96 3.11
C ILE A 92 -2.84 -3.56 4.31
N GLY A 93 -2.07 -4.62 4.09
CA GLY A 93 -1.17 -5.17 5.10
C GLY A 93 0.26 -4.71 4.84
N SER A 94 0.84 -4.01 5.82
CA SER A 94 2.14 -3.37 5.69
C SER A 94 3.11 -3.82 6.80
N VAL A 95 4.41 -3.75 6.52
CA VAL A 95 5.47 -4.05 7.50
C VAL A 95 6.31 -2.79 7.70
N HIS A 96 6.11 -2.10 8.82
CA HIS A 96 6.84 -0.87 9.17
C HIS A 96 7.90 -1.08 10.26
N ALA A 97 8.03 -2.30 10.80
CA ALA A 97 9.01 -2.57 11.83
C ALA A 97 9.51 -4.02 11.86
N ILE A 98 10.69 -4.18 12.45
CA ILE A 98 11.30 -5.46 12.75
C ILE A 98 11.62 -5.50 14.24
N GLY A 99 10.88 -6.31 15.00
CA GLY A 99 10.88 -6.23 16.46
C GLY A 99 10.38 -4.85 16.90
N ASP A 100 11.17 -4.16 17.72
CA ASP A 100 10.88 -2.80 18.23
C ASP A 100 11.47 -1.69 17.34
N TRP A 101 12.07 -2.04 16.20
CA TRP A 101 12.71 -1.08 15.30
C TRP A 101 11.78 -0.70 14.16
N ASP A 102 11.18 0.50 14.24
CA ASP A 102 10.38 1.13 13.17
C ASP A 102 11.33 1.65 12.07
N PHE A 103 11.84 0.74 11.24
CA PHE A 103 12.99 0.97 10.34
C PHE A 103 12.78 2.06 9.28
N ASP A 104 11.53 2.43 8.99
CA ASP A 104 11.13 3.37 7.94
C ASP A 104 10.97 4.81 8.43
N ARG A 105 11.09 5.03 9.75
CA ARG A 105 10.96 6.36 10.34
C ARG A 105 12.25 7.19 10.20
N PRO A 106 12.13 8.50 9.89
CA PRO A 106 13.28 9.41 9.89
C PRO A 106 14.12 9.29 11.17
N GLY A 107 15.44 9.15 11.00
CA GLY A 107 16.39 8.98 12.10
C GLY A 107 16.62 7.54 12.56
N GLN A 108 15.91 6.55 11.98
CA GLN A 108 16.12 5.12 12.27
C GLN A 108 17.15 4.45 11.34
N GLU A 109 17.71 5.20 10.38
CA GLU A 109 18.72 4.79 9.40
C GLU A 109 19.93 4.07 10.01
N ALA A 110 20.41 4.53 11.16
CA ALA A 110 21.57 3.92 11.83
C ALA A 110 21.33 2.44 12.18
N GLY A 111 20.07 2.04 12.39
CA GLY A 111 19.69 0.67 12.69
C GLY A 111 20.06 -0.32 11.59
N PHE A 112 20.15 0.09 10.32
CA PHE A 112 20.57 -0.77 9.22
C PHE A 112 22.00 -1.30 9.40
N THR A 113 22.87 -0.54 10.08
CA THR A 113 24.27 -0.94 10.31
C THR A 113 24.42 -2.05 11.36
N ALA A 114 23.37 -2.32 12.13
CA ALA A 114 23.36 -3.39 13.13
C ALA A 114 23.05 -4.78 12.54
N TRP A 115 22.72 -4.85 11.25
CA TRP A 115 22.33 -6.07 10.56
C TRP A 115 23.33 -6.49 9.50
N ASP A 116 23.41 -7.80 9.25
CA ASP A 116 23.77 -8.23 7.90
C ASP A 116 22.62 -7.88 6.94
N ILE A 117 22.94 -7.25 5.81
CA ILE A 117 21.92 -6.70 4.92
C ILE A 117 21.09 -7.79 4.23
N ASP A 118 21.65 -8.95 3.92
CA ASP A 118 20.88 -10.04 3.32
C ASP A 118 19.96 -10.67 4.36
N GLU A 119 20.44 -10.85 5.59
CA GLU A 119 19.61 -11.33 6.71
C GLU A 119 18.45 -10.37 7.00
N LEU A 120 18.70 -9.05 6.99
CA LEU A 120 17.67 -8.04 7.18
C LEU A 120 16.55 -8.15 6.13
N TYR A 121 16.92 -8.25 4.86
CA TYR A 121 15.98 -8.44 3.77
C TYR A 121 15.21 -9.76 3.89
N MET A 122 15.88 -10.86 4.25
CA MET A 122 15.22 -12.14 4.50
C MET A 122 14.21 -12.06 5.65
N THR A 123 14.57 -11.39 6.75
CA THR A 123 13.67 -11.15 7.88
C THR A 123 12.46 -10.33 7.47
N TYR A 124 12.68 -9.24 6.72
CA TYR A 124 11.62 -8.39 6.23
C TYR A 124 10.65 -9.14 5.29
N PHE A 125 11.16 -9.84 4.26
CA PHE A 125 10.31 -10.61 3.36
C PHE A 125 9.61 -11.78 4.05
N ASN A 126 10.20 -12.38 5.09
CA ASN A 126 9.50 -13.35 5.91
C ASN A 126 8.27 -12.73 6.59
N LEU A 127 8.38 -11.51 7.12
CA LEU A 127 7.23 -10.79 7.67
C LEU A 127 6.18 -10.51 6.61
N VAL A 128 6.57 -10.04 5.42
CA VAL A 128 5.66 -9.82 4.28
C VAL A 128 4.92 -11.11 3.91
N GLY A 129 5.62 -12.24 3.81
CA GLY A 129 4.98 -13.54 3.56
C GLY A 129 3.99 -13.93 4.66
N ARG A 130 4.25 -13.55 5.92
CA ARG A 130 3.32 -13.76 7.04
C ARG A 130 2.11 -12.82 6.97
N VAL A 131 2.27 -11.58 6.50
CA VAL A 131 1.15 -10.68 6.18
C VAL A 131 0.18 -11.38 5.23
N ALA A 132 0.67 -11.85 4.09
CA ALA A 132 -0.14 -12.59 3.11
C ALA A 132 -0.80 -13.83 3.74
N ALA A 133 -0.04 -14.61 4.51
CA ALA A 133 -0.53 -15.83 5.15
C ALA A 133 -1.63 -15.60 6.20
N THR A 134 -1.83 -14.37 6.69
CA THR A 134 -2.98 -14.06 7.54
C THR A 134 -4.31 -14.25 6.81
N GLY A 135 -4.35 -14.04 5.48
CA GLY A 135 -5.55 -14.14 4.66
C GLY A 135 -6.62 -13.10 4.97
N ILE A 136 -6.28 -11.95 5.58
CA ILE A 136 -7.23 -10.86 5.85
C ILE A 136 -6.96 -9.58 5.07
N PHE A 137 -5.76 -9.46 4.48
CA PHE A 137 -5.37 -8.29 3.71
C PHE A 137 -5.66 -8.52 2.23
N HIS A 138 -6.18 -7.49 1.59
CA HIS A 138 -6.56 -7.49 0.18
C HIS A 138 -5.39 -7.02 -0.69
N ILE A 139 -4.56 -6.14 -0.13
CA ILE A 139 -3.40 -5.55 -0.78
C ILE A 139 -2.19 -5.71 0.16
N ILE A 140 -1.04 -6.11 -0.40
CA ILE A 140 0.25 -6.07 0.29
C ILE A 140 0.90 -4.72 0.00
N GLY A 141 1.08 -3.90 1.03
CA GLY A 141 1.69 -2.57 0.94
C GLY A 141 3.17 -2.66 0.58
N HIS A 142 3.65 -1.67 -0.20
CA HIS A 142 5.06 -1.40 -0.52
C HIS A 142 6.03 -2.57 -0.28
N LEU A 143 5.89 -3.64 -1.10
CA LEU A 143 6.45 -4.99 -0.85
C LEU A 143 7.93 -5.03 -0.44
N ASP A 144 8.78 -4.12 -0.91
CA ASP A 144 10.21 -4.06 -0.60
C ASP A 144 10.60 -2.80 0.19
N LEU A 145 9.70 -2.22 1.00
CA LEU A 145 9.91 -0.97 1.78
C LEU A 145 11.24 -0.93 2.54
N ILE A 146 11.77 -2.08 2.96
CA ILE A 146 13.08 -2.17 3.63
C ILE A 146 14.21 -1.46 2.86
N LYS A 147 14.06 -1.24 1.55
CA LYS A 147 15.00 -0.46 0.74
C LYS A 147 14.92 1.06 0.94
N ILE A 148 13.99 1.60 1.73
CA ILE A 148 13.60 3.03 1.83
C ILE A 148 14.77 4.02 1.89
N TYR A 149 15.85 3.66 2.59
CA TYR A 149 17.07 4.47 2.75
C TYR A 149 18.19 4.18 1.72
N GLY A 150 17.90 3.36 0.71
CA GLY A 150 18.84 2.98 -0.34
C GLY A 150 19.78 1.81 0.02
N HIS A 151 19.65 1.20 1.21
CA HIS A 151 20.40 0.00 1.55
C HIS A 151 19.92 -1.19 0.71
N ARG A 152 20.81 -1.80 -0.08
CA ARG A 152 20.49 -2.92 -1.00
C ARG A 152 21.14 -4.23 -0.53
N PRO A 153 20.48 -5.38 -0.76
CA PRO A 153 21.07 -6.67 -0.44
C PRO A 153 22.29 -6.93 -1.33
N ARG A 154 23.19 -7.80 -0.87
CA ARG A 154 24.32 -8.29 -1.66
C ARG A 154 23.89 -9.44 -2.57
N LYS A 155 22.92 -10.23 -2.13
CA LYS A 155 22.27 -11.25 -2.96
C LYS A 155 21.24 -10.63 -3.90
N PRO A 156 20.89 -11.31 -5.01
CA PRO A 156 19.75 -10.91 -5.83
C PRO A 156 18.49 -10.80 -4.96
N VAL A 157 17.84 -9.64 -4.95
CA VAL A 157 16.67 -9.39 -4.07
C VAL A 157 15.54 -10.38 -4.35
N LEU A 158 15.41 -10.82 -5.61
CA LEU A 158 14.43 -11.82 -6.01
C LEU A 158 14.60 -13.14 -5.25
N GLU A 159 15.84 -13.60 -5.00
CA GLU A 159 16.07 -14.82 -4.22
C GLU A 159 15.58 -14.68 -2.77
N LEU A 160 15.67 -13.48 -2.21
CA LEU A 160 15.24 -13.18 -0.84
C LEU A 160 13.72 -13.00 -0.76
N ALA A 161 13.11 -12.43 -1.80
CA ALA A 161 11.69 -12.11 -1.88
C ALA A 161 10.81 -13.26 -2.38
N GLU A 162 11.38 -14.24 -3.10
CA GLU A 162 10.63 -15.33 -3.75
C GLU A 162 9.65 -16.04 -2.79
N PRO A 163 10.03 -16.42 -1.54
CA PRO A 163 9.08 -17.04 -0.61
C PRO A 163 7.89 -16.13 -0.26
N ALA A 164 8.11 -14.82 -0.17
CA ALA A 164 7.05 -13.86 0.10
C ALA A 164 6.11 -13.74 -1.10
N LEU A 165 6.64 -13.60 -2.32
CA LEU A 165 5.85 -13.54 -3.56
C LEU A 165 5.01 -14.82 -3.76
N GLN A 166 5.57 -15.99 -3.47
CA GLN A 166 4.83 -17.25 -3.47
C GLN A 166 3.67 -17.25 -2.45
N ALA A 167 3.90 -16.69 -1.26
CA ALA A 167 2.84 -16.55 -0.26
C ALA A 167 1.74 -15.59 -0.71
N VAL A 168 2.09 -14.43 -1.29
CA VAL A 168 1.13 -13.48 -1.85
C VAL A 168 0.27 -14.15 -2.92
N ALA A 169 0.89 -14.81 -3.90
CA ALA A 169 0.18 -15.54 -4.95
C ALA A 169 -0.74 -16.64 -4.39
N LYS A 170 -0.25 -17.43 -3.43
CA LYS A 170 -1.03 -18.51 -2.79
C LYS A 170 -2.27 -18.00 -2.05
N HIS A 171 -2.16 -16.84 -1.38
CA HIS A 171 -3.23 -16.28 -0.57
C HIS A 171 -4.14 -15.30 -1.34
N GLY A 172 -3.84 -15.03 -2.61
CA GLY A 172 -4.74 -14.30 -3.51
C GLY A 172 -4.84 -12.79 -3.23
N ALA A 173 -3.87 -12.21 -2.52
CA ALA A 173 -3.81 -10.77 -2.32
C ALA A 173 -3.26 -10.06 -3.57
N ALA A 174 -3.72 -8.83 -3.82
CA ALA A 174 -3.06 -7.93 -4.75
C ALA A 174 -1.76 -7.40 -4.12
N MET A 175 -0.87 -6.91 -4.97
CA MET A 175 0.36 -6.24 -4.57
C MET A 175 0.29 -4.76 -4.93
N GLU A 176 0.67 -3.91 -3.99
CA GLU A 176 0.73 -2.48 -4.25
C GLU A 176 1.93 -2.11 -5.15
N VAL A 177 1.68 -1.22 -6.11
CA VAL A 177 2.72 -0.40 -6.77
C VAL A 177 2.64 1.00 -6.20
N ASN A 178 3.54 1.30 -5.25
CA ASN A 178 3.56 2.51 -4.45
C ASN A 178 4.57 3.53 -5.01
N THR A 179 4.10 4.72 -5.38
CA THR A 179 4.95 5.76 -5.97
C THR A 179 5.72 6.60 -4.95
N ALA A 180 5.41 6.51 -3.65
CA ALA A 180 6.08 7.32 -2.64
C ALA A 180 7.57 7.03 -2.51
N GLY A 181 8.03 5.83 -2.87
CA GLY A 181 9.45 5.47 -2.87
C GLY A 181 10.32 6.38 -3.75
N ILE A 182 9.74 7.01 -4.77
CA ILE A 182 10.40 8.04 -5.61
C ILE A 182 10.85 9.24 -4.76
N PHE A 183 10.11 9.56 -3.70
CA PHE A 183 10.30 10.73 -2.84
C PHE A 183 11.00 10.36 -1.52
N LYS A 184 11.45 9.12 -1.38
CA LYS A 184 12.29 8.66 -0.27
C LYS A 184 13.75 8.57 -0.75
N PRO A 185 14.74 8.43 0.15
CA PRO A 185 16.15 8.36 -0.25
C PRO A 185 16.48 7.27 -1.26
N VAL A 186 15.68 6.20 -1.33
CA VAL A 186 15.82 5.17 -2.36
C VAL A 186 15.52 5.64 -3.80
N GLY A 187 14.68 6.65 -3.97
CA GLY A 187 14.37 7.25 -5.28
C GLY A 187 13.73 6.27 -6.28
N GLU A 188 13.02 5.25 -5.81
CA GLU A 188 12.49 4.15 -6.62
C GLU A 188 11.09 3.75 -6.14
N ILE A 189 10.18 3.46 -7.07
CA ILE A 189 8.87 2.85 -6.79
C ILE A 189 9.03 1.57 -5.96
N TYR A 190 8.06 1.29 -5.08
CA TYR A 190 7.90 -0.02 -4.43
C TYR A 190 6.85 -0.85 -5.20
N PRO A 191 7.09 -2.12 -5.55
CA PRO A 191 8.38 -2.78 -5.50
C PRO A 191 9.33 -2.40 -6.63
N ALA A 192 10.59 -2.82 -6.49
CA ALA A 192 11.57 -2.81 -7.58
C ALA A 192 11.06 -3.60 -8.79
N ARG A 193 11.45 -3.17 -9.99
CA ARG A 193 10.97 -3.74 -11.26
C ARG A 193 11.11 -5.26 -11.35
N GLU A 194 12.23 -5.84 -10.92
CA GLU A 194 12.47 -7.28 -10.99
C GLU A 194 11.49 -8.10 -10.11
N LEU A 195 11.07 -7.55 -8.97
CA LEU A 195 10.06 -8.16 -8.11
C LEU A 195 8.67 -8.04 -8.74
N LEU A 196 8.38 -6.92 -9.41
CA LEU A 196 7.15 -6.70 -10.17
C LEU A 196 7.04 -7.66 -11.37
N GLU A 197 8.14 -7.89 -12.10
CA GLU A 197 8.22 -8.88 -13.18
C GLU A 197 7.96 -10.30 -12.66
N ARG A 198 8.50 -10.64 -11.48
CA ARG A 198 8.20 -11.92 -10.85
C ARG A 198 6.73 -12.01 -10.44
N ALA A 199 6.19 -10.98 -9.80
CA ALA A 199 4.78 -10.94 -9.40
C ALA A 199 3.84 -11.15 -10.60
N PHE A 200 4.16 -10.53 -11.74
CA PHE A 200 3.44 -10.74 -12.99
C PHE A 200 3.47 -12.21 -13.44
N SER A 201 4.65 -12.85 -13.42
CA SER A 201 4.78 -14.27 -13.78
C SER A 201 4.03 -15.23 -12.85
N LEU A 202 3.70 -14.77 -11.63
CA LEU A 202 2.89 -15.49 -10.64
C LEU A 202 1.40 -15.14 -10.73
N ASN A 203 0.99 -14.30 -11.68
CA ASN A 203 -0.36 -13.78 -11.84
C ASN A 203 -0.87 -13.00 -10.61
N ILE A 204 0.01 -12.32 -9.88
CA ILE A 204 -0.37 -11.47 -8.75
C ILE A 204 -0.99 -10.17 -9.30
N PRO A 205 -2.26 -9.86 -8.98
CA PRO A 205 -2.89 -8.59 -9.36
C PRO A 205 -2.20 -7.41 -8.69
N VAL A 206 -2.36 -6.21 -9.26
CA VAL A 206 -1.68 -5.01 -8.76
C VAL A 206 -2.63 -3.83 -8.59
N THR A 207 -2.43 -3.06 -7.53
CA THR A 207 -3.04 -1.74 -7.33
C THR A 207 -1.97 -0.66 -7.50
N ILE A 208 -2.38 0.61 -7.65
CA ILE A 208 -1.46 1.74 -7.54
C ILE A 208 -1.86 2.57 -6.32
N GLY A 209 -0.86 2.97 -5.53
CA GLY A 209 -1.00 3.86 -4.39
C GLY A 209 0.02 4.98 -4.43
N SER A 210 -0.39 6.21 -4.07
CA SER A 210 0.53 7.34 -3.94
C SER A 210 1.15 7.49 -2.55
N ASP A 211 0.57 6.85 -1.54
CA ASP A 211 0.90 7.04 -0.13
C ASP A 211 0.73 8.52 0.28
N ALA A 212 -0.29 9.16 -0.28
CA ALA A 212 -0.48 10.61 -0.15
C ALA A 212 -0.82 10.98 1.29
N HIS A 213 -0.02 11.86 1.88
CA HIS A 213 -0.24 12.46 3.20
C HIS A 213 -0.70 13.91 3.10
N ALA A 214 -0.82 14.44 1.87
CA ALA A 214 -1.41 15.74 1.57
C ALA A 214 -2.13 15.70 0.21
N PRO A 215 -3.12 16.58 -0.02
CA PRO A 215 -3.87 16.61 -1.28
C PRO A 215 -3.00 16.71 -2.54
N GLY A 216 -1.91 17.49 -2.46
CA GLY A 216 -0.97 17.67 -3.59
C GLY A 216 -0.16 16.42 -3.95
N GLU A 217 -0.26 15.34 -3.17
CA GLU A 217 0.45 14.09 -3.40
C GLU A 217 -0.44 13.01 -4.02
N VAL A 218 -1.76 13.23 -4.06
CA VAL A 218 -2.70 12.29 -4.65
C VAL A 218 -2.35 12.04 -6.11
N ALA A 219 -2.31 10.76 -6.51
CA ALA A 219 -1.91 10.32 -7.84
C ALA A 219 -0.52 10.80 -8.32
N ARG A 220 0.36 11.23 -7.41
CA ARG A 220 1.71 11.70 -7.78
C ARG A 220 2.51 10.57 -8.43
N GLU A 221 3.17 10.87 -9.55
CA GLU A 221 3.92 9.90 -10.37
C GLU A 221 3.13 8.68 -10.86
N ARG A 222 1.80 8.78 -10.90
CA ARG A 222 0.90 7.73 -11.39
C ARG A 222 1.23 7.28 -12.82
N GLU A 223 1.61 8.20 -13.71
CA GLU A 223 1.97 7.84 -15.08
C GLU A 223 3.26 7.02 -15.16
N GLN A 224 4.22 7.28 -14.26
CA GLN A 224 5.42 6.47 -14.15
C GLN A 224 5.10 5.04 -13.70
N ALA A 225 4.19 4.88 -12.72
CA ALA A 225 3.71 3.56 -12.31
C ALA A 225 2.99 2.81 -13.45
N ARG A 226 2.11 3.50 -14.20
CA ARG A 226 1.41 2.90 -15.36
C ARG A 226 2.39 2.44 -16.44
N GLU A 227 3.36 3.28 -16.78
CA GLU A 227 4.38 2.93 -17.77
C GLU A 227 5.22 1.73 -17.33
N LEU A 228 5.62 1.69 -16.05
CA LEU A 228 6.32 0.54 -15.48
C LEU A 228 5.48 -0.74 -15.61
N LEU A 229 4.20 -0.69 -15.22
CA LEU A 229 3.28 -1.82 -15.31
C LEU A 229 3.09 -2.33 -16.74
N ARG A 230 2.90 -1.42 -17.71
CA ARG A 230 2.78 -1.78 -19.14
C ARG A 230 4.04 -2.46 -19.65
N ARG A 231 5.23 -1.97 -19.28
CA ARG A 231 6.51 -2.58 -19.67
C ARG A 231 6.71 -3.98 -19.09
N VAL A 232 6.19 -4.23 -17.89
CA VAL A 232 6.22 -5.56 -17.27
C VAL A 232 5.23 -6.51 -17.96
N GLY A 233 4.10 -6.00 -18.43
CA GLY A 233 3.09 -6.76 -19.18
C GLY A 233 1.69 -6.74 -18.55
N TYR A 234 1.50 -5.98 -17.46
CA TYR A 234 0.17 -5.78 -16.89
C TYR A 234 -0.71 -4.98 -17.85
N THR A 235 -1.98 -5.41 -17.97
CA THR A 235 -3.01 -4.72 -18.77
C THR A 235 -4.14 -4.16 -17.91
N CYS A 236 -4.30 -4.67 -16.69
CA CYS A 236 -5.36 -4.30 -15.77
C CYS A 236 -4.81 -4.01 -14.37
N LEU A 237 -5.53 -3.18 -13.63
CA LEU A 237 -5.34 -2.92 -12.20
C LEU A 237 -6.45 -3.61 -11.41
N ALA A 238 -6.13 -4.09 -10.22
CA ALA A 238 -7.13 -4.54 -9.26
C ALA A 238 -7.89 -3.33 -8.69
N THR A 239 -9.20 -3.47 -8.57
CA THR A 239 -10.08 -2.55 -7.86
C THR A 239 -10.80 -3.31 -6.75
N PHE A 240 -11.26 -2.61 -5.70
CA PHE A 240 -11.89 -3.23 -4.55
C PHE A 240 -13.16 -2.47 -4.13
N CYS A 241 -14.21 -3.23 -3.86
CA CYS A 241 -15.47 -2.75 -3.31
C CYS A 241 -16.00 -3.83 -2.37
N ARG A 242 -16.30 -3.47 -1.11
CA ARG A 242 -16.78 -4.41 -0.08
C ARG A 242 -15.97 -5.71 -0.01
N GLN A 243 -14.64 -5.60 -0.04
CA GLN A 243 -13.70 -6.73 0.04
C GLN A 243 -13.68 -7.64 -1.20
N GLU A 244 -14.44 -7.31 -2.23
CA GLU A 244 -14.44 -8.03 -3.50
C GLU A 244 -13.49 -7.35 -4.49
N MET A 245 -12.59 -8.15 -5.08
CA MET A 245 -11.67 -7.70 -6.11
C MET A 245 -12.33 -7.74 -7.49
N ALA A 246 -12.21 -6.65 -8.24
CA ALA A 246 -12.45 -6.60 -9.67
C ALA A 246 -11.17 -6.16 -10.39
N THR A 247 -11.20 -6.10 -11.72
CA THR A 247 -10.08 -5.59 -12.51
C THR A 247 -10.55 -4.59 -13.56
N GLU A 248 -9.82 -3.51 -13.70
CA GLU A 248 -10.08 -2.44 -14.65
C GLU A 248 -8.87 -2.24 -15.57
N PRO A 249 -9.04 -1.87 -16.85
CA PRO A 249 -7.92 -1.54 -17.73
C PRO A 249 -6.99 -0.47 -17.14
N ILE A 250 -5.69 -0.60 -17.39
CA ILE A 250 -4.71 0.43 -17.02
C ILE A 250 -4.96 1.74 -17.77
N ASP A 251 -5.56 1.65 -18.96
CA ASP A 251 -5.82 2.75 -19.91
C ASP A 251 -7.08 3.55 -19.58
#